data_AF-A0A7C3IDZ4-F1
#
_entry.id   AF-A0A7C3IDZ4-F1
#
_cell.length_a   1.000
_cell.length_b   1.000
_cell.length_c   1.000
_cell.angle_alpha   90.00
_cell.angle_beta   90.00
_cell.angle_gamma   90.00
#
_symmetry.space_group_name_H-M   'P 1'
#
loop_
_entity.id
_entity.type
_entity.pdbx_description
1 polymer ?
#
loop_
_entity_poly.entity_id
_entity_poly.type
_entity_poly.pdbx_seq_one_letter_code
_entity_poly.pdbx_strand_id
1 'polypeptide(L)'
;MTRLTQVSIITRKIIRYTIFGIIGIVILRGAFLTAYKIYRYYFPAPPPPPTVSFGKLPALPFPQKDNPTNLQFRLETPTGSLPQFPYTVKVFFMPKVFPTLLSLDETKRKALSLN
;
A
#
# COMPACT_ATOMS: atom_id res chain seq x y z
N MET A 1 -27.80 -58.95 -2.63
CA MET A 1 -28.47 -57.70 -2.18
C MET A 1 -29.45 -57.29 -3.28
N THR A 2 -30.68 -56.88 -2.94
CA THR A 2 -31.68 -56.48 -3.93
C THR A 2 -31.44 -55.04 -4.43
N ARG A 3 -31.84 -54.75 -5.68
CA ARG A 3 -31.58 -53.47 -6.35
C ARG A 3 -32.11 -52.25 -5.58
N LEU A 4 -33.23 -52.43 -4.85
CA LEU A 4 -33.85 -51.41 -4.03
C LEU A 4 -32.97 -51.01 -2.83
N THR A 5 -32.35 -51.99 -2.16
CA THR A 5 -31.46 -51.73 -1.02
C THR A 5 -30.21 -50.96 -1.42
N GLN A 6 -29.63 -51.29 -2.58
CA GLN A 6 -28.47 -50.58 -3.10
C GLN A 6 -28.80 -49.11 -3.42
N VAL A 7 -29.97 -48.85 -4.03
CA VAL A 7 -30.44 -47.49 -4.31
C VAL A 7 -30.63 -46.70 -3.02
N SER A 8 -31.27 -47.25 -1.99
CA SER A 8 -31.45 -46.56 -0.71
C SER A 8 -30.13 -46.19 -0.02
N ILE A 9 -29.13 -47.09 -0.07
CA ILE A 9 -27.80 -46.84 0.52
C ILE A 9 -27.09 -45.70 -0.24
N ILE A 10 -27.11 -45.75 -1.58
CA ILE A 10 -26.50 -44.72 -2.43
C ILE A 10 -27.18 -43.37 -2.21
N THR A 11 -28.51 -43.32 -2.18
CA THR A 11 -29.29 -42.09 -1.97
C THR A 11 -28.94 -41.44 -0.63
N ARG A 12 -28.87 -42.21 0.46
CA ARG A 12 -28.48 -41.67 1.79
C ARG A 12 -27.05 -41.11 1.78
N LYS A 13 -26.14 -41.75 1.03
CA LYS A 13 -24.76 -41.28 0.86
C LYS A 13 -24.72 -39.96 0.09
N ILE A 14 -25.45 -39.87 -1.03
CA ILE A 14 -25.56 -38.64 -1.84
C ILE A 14 -26.09 -37.49 -0.99
N ILE A 15 -27.22 -37.66 -0.32
CA ILE A 15 -27.85 -36.62 0.51
C ILE A 15 -26.84 -36.05 1.53
N ARG A 16 -26.09 -36.91 2.21
CA ARG A 16 -25.08 -36.49 3.18
C ARG A 16 -23.99 -35.63 2.52
N TYR A 17 -23.42 -36.07 1.39
CA TYR A 17 -22.38 -35.30 0.70
C TYR A 17 -22.91 -34.01 0.07
N THR A 18 -24.16 -33.99 -0.41
CA THR A 18 -24.80 -32.77 -0.92
C THR A 18 -24.94 -31.72 0.18
N ILE A 19 -25.35 -32.12 1.38
CA ILE A 19 -25.44 -31.21 2.53
C ILE A 19 -24.06 -30.61 2.86
N PHE A 20 -23.03 -31.45 2.95
CA PHE A 20 -21.65 -30.96 3.16
C PHE A 20 -21.18 -30.05 2.02
N GLY A 21 -21.54 -30.36 0.77
CA GLY A 21 -21.22 -29.52 -0.39
C GLY A 21 -21.87 -28.15 -0.31
N ILE A 22 -23.15 -28.07 0.06
CA ILE A 22 -23.87 -26.80 0.22
C ILE A 22 -23.24 -25.97 1.34
N ILE A 23 -22.96 -26.59 2.50
CA ILE A 23 -22.29 -25.90 3.62
C ILE A 23 -20.92 -25.39 3.18
N GLY A 24 -20.15 -26.20 2.45
CA GLY A 24 -18.85 -25.80 1.90
C GLY A 24 -18.95 -24.59 0.96
N ILE A 25 -19.94 -24.56 0.07
CA ILE A 25 -20.17 -23.43 -0.85
C ILE A 25 -20.52 -22.15 -0.09
N VAL A 26 -21.34 -22.24 0.97
CA VAL A 26 -21.71 -21.07 1.79
C VAL A 26 -20.48 -20.50 2.49
N ILE A 27 -19.66 -21.35 3.11
CA ILE A 27 -18.42 -20.93 3.78
C ILE A 27 -17.45 -20.32 2.76
N LEU A 28 -17.24 -20.97 1.62
CA LEU A 28 -16.34 -20.50 0.57
C LEU A 28 -16.77 -19.12 0.05
N ARG A 29 -18.07 -18.93 -0.20
CA ARG A 29 -18.62 -17.65 -0.65
C ARG A 29 -18.43 -16.55 0.40
N GLY A 30 -18.70 -16.86 1.68
CA GLY A 30 -18.48 -15.92 2.78
C GLY A 30 -17.01 -15.51 2.92
N ALA A 31 -16.10 -16.48 2.88
CA ALA A 31 -14.66 -16.26 2.91
C ALA A 31 -14.19 -15.40 1.72
N PHE A 32 -14.64 -15.72 0.51
CA PHE A 32 -14.27 -14.98 -0.71
C PHE A 32 -14.72 -13.51 -0.67
N LEU A 33 -15.98 -13.25 -0.27
CA LEU A 33 -16.50 -11.89 -0.15
C LEU A 33 -15.76 -11.08 0.92
N THR A 34 -15.42 -11.72 2.04
CA THR A 34 -14.67 -11.08 3.14
C THR A 34 -13.24 -10.76 2.70
N ALA A 35 -12.56 -11.72 2.08
CA ALA A 35 -11.22 -11.53 1.53
C ALA A 35 -11.20 -10.41 0.47
N TYR A 36 -12.20 -10.37 -0.42
CA TYR A 36 -12.32 -9.31 -1.43
C TYR A 36 -12.52 -7.93 -0.81
N LYS A 37 -13.36 -7.80 0.23
CA LYS A 37 -13.57 -6.54 0.94
C LYS A 37 -12.30 -6.05 1.64
N ILE A 38 -11.60 -6.95 2.33
CA ILE A 38 -10.32 -6.64 2.99
C ILE A 38 -9.30 -6.18 1.94
N TYR A 39 -9.18 -6.92 0.84
CA TYR A 39 -8.29 -6.55 -0.26
C TYR A 39 -8.60 -5.16 -0.82
N ARG A 40 -9.87 -4.86 -1.10
CA ARG A 40 -10.29 -3.55 -1.64
C ARG A 40 -10.16 -2.40 -0.64
N TYR A 41 -10.16 -2.69 0.66
CA TYR A 41 -9.91 -1.70 1.70
C TYR A 41 -8.44 -1.25 1.72
N TYR A 42 -7.50 -2.19 1.59
CA TYR A 42 -6.07 -1.88 1.53
C TYR A 42 -5.60 -1.44 0.14
N PHE A 43 -6.23 -1.96 -0.92
CA PHE A 43 -5.94 -1.66 -2.32
C PHE A 43 -7.22 -1.13 -2.99
N PRO A 44 -7.55 0.16 -2.80
CA PRO A 44 -8.70 0.75 -3.45
C PRO A 44 -8.55 0.63 -4.96
N ALA A 45 -9.67 0.44 -5.67
CA ALA A 45 -9.63 0.44 -7.12
C ALA A 45 -9.09 1.78 -7.64
N PRO A 46 -8.37 1.77 -8.78
CA PRO A 46 -7.92 2.99 -9.40
C PRO A 46 -9.11 3.94 -9.58
N PRO A 47 -8.96 5.23 -9.22
CA PRO A 47 -10.02 6.19 -9.46
C PRO A 47 -10.42 6.17 -10.94
N PRO A 48 -11.72 6.36 -11.25
CA PRO A 48 -12.16 6.42 -12.64
C PRO A 48 -11.34 7.49 -13.37
N PRO A 49 -11.03 7.27 -14.66
CA PRO A 49 -10.25 8.23 -15.43
C PRO A 49 -10.93 9.61 -15.35
N PRO A 50 -10.16 10.69 -15.18
CA PRO A 50 -10.72 12.02 -15.09
C PRO A 50 -11.64 12.29 -16.28
N THR A 51 -12.88 12.70 -15.98
CA THR A 51 -13.84 13.10 -17.01
C THR A 51 -13.32 14.38 -17.66
N VAL A 52 -12.72 14.24 -18.85
CA VAL A 52 -12.32 15.38 -19.69
C VAL A 52 -13.57 15.97 -20.36
N SER A 53 -14.42 16.62 -19.58
CA SER A 53 -15.65 17.28 -20.06
C SER A 53 -15.37 18.39 -21.08
N PHE A 54 -14.15 18.94 -21.10
CA PHE A 54 -13.74 20.04 -21.98
C PHE A 54 -12.71 19.64 -23.04
N GLY A 55 -12.48 18.34 -23.26
CA GLY A 55 -11.44 17.88 -24.17
C GLY A 55 -10.02 18.21 -23.69
N LYS A 56 -9.00 17.84 -24.47
CA LYS A 56 -7.62 18.22 -24.20
C LYS A 56 -7.40 19.65 -24.71
N LEU A 57 -6.78 20.51 -23.90
CA LEU A 57 -6.38 21.83 -24.35
C LEU A 57 -5.48 21.69 -25.59
N PRO A 58 -5.73 22.41 -26.69
CA PRO A 58 -4.84 22.39 -27.84
C PRO A 58 -3.44 22.83 -27.41
N ALA A 59 -2.42 22.15 -27.95
CA ALA A 59 -1.03 22.49 -27.66
C ALA A 59 -0.76 23.93 -28.14
N LEU A 60 -0.31 24.78 -27.22
CA LEU A 60 0.11 26.14 -27.55
C LEU A 60 1.30 26.07 -28.50
N PRO A 61 1.29 26.77 -29.64
CA PRO A 61 2.45 26.88 -30.51
C PRO A 61 3.46 27.81 -29.84
N PHE A 62 4.24 27.27 -28.90
CA PHE A 62 5.39 27.99 -28.39
C PHE A 62 6.41 28.12 -29.51
N PRO A 63 6.95 29.32 -29.78
CA PRO A 63 8.03 29.47 -30.74
C PRO A 63 9.20 28.61 -30.26
N GLN A 64 9.73 27.78 -31.16
CA GLN A 64 10.92 26.98 -30.93
C GLN A 64 12.11 27.95 -30.86
N LYS A 65 12.30 28.60 -29.71
CA LYS A 65 13.50 29.37 -29.45
C LYS A 65 14.62 28.38 -29.23
N ASP A 66 15.70 28.54 -29.98
CA ASP A 66 16.94 27.81 -29.72
C ASP A 66 17.31 28.01 -28.26
N ASN A 67 17.50 26.91 -27.53
CA ASN A 67 17.99 26.97 -26.16
C ASN A 67 19.28 27.78 -26.17
N PRO A 68 19.41 28.84 -25.35
CA PRO A 68 20.59 29.69 -25.36
C PRO A 68 21.83 28.82 -25.12
N THR A 69 22.67 28.69 -26.16
CA THR A 69 23.86 27.83 -26.15
C THR A 69 24.92 28.33 -25.17
N ASN A 70 24.78 29.58 -24.68
CA ASN A 70 25.75 30.25 -23.82
C ASN A 70 25.12 30.76 -22.52
N LEU A 71 24.46 29.86 -21.79
CA LEU A 71 24.04 30.13 -20.40
C LEU A 71 25.27 30.11 -19.49
N GLN A 72 25.70 31.29 -19.04
CA GLN A 72 26.74 31.41 -18.02
C GLN A 72 26.09 31.44 -16.63
N PHE A 73 26.30 30.37 -15.86
CA PHE A 73 25.90 30.33 -14.45
C PHE A 73 27.04 30.89 -13.60
N ARG A 74 26.75 31.94 -12.81
CA ARG A 74 27.69 32.52 -11.84
C ARG A 74 27.26 32.14 -10.43
N LEU A 75 28.23 31.75 -9.61
CA LEU A 75 28.01 31.44 -8.21
C LEU A 75 28.19 32.73 -7.40
N GLU A 76 27.08 33.34 -6.98
CA GLU A 76 27.08 34.56 -6.17
C GLU A 76 27.28 34.22 -4.68
N THR A 77 28.41 33.59 -4.33
CA THR A 77 28.83 33.44 -2.93
C THR A 77 29.76 34.59 -2.54
N PRO A 78 29.80 35.03 -1.26
CA PRO A 78 30.70 36.10 -0.81
C PRO A 78 32.18 35.84 -1.12
N THR A 79 32.56 34.58 -1.25
CA THR A 79 33.92 34.11 -1.58
C THR A 79 34.08 33.65 -3.03
N GLY A 80 33.03 33.74 -3.87
CA GLY A 80 33.05 33.36 -5.29
C GLY A 80 33.40 31.90 -5.59
N SER A 81 33.42 31.04 -4.56
CA SER A 81 33.88 29.66 -4.62
C SER A 81 33.05 28.76 -3.70
N LEU A 82 33.03 27.47 -4.03
CA LEU A 82 32.48 26.45 -3.13
C LEU A 82 33.49 26.20 -1.99
N PRO A 83 33.03 26.07 -0.73
CA PRO A 83 33.91 25.74 0.37
C PRO A 83 34.55 24.36 0.15
N GLN A 84 35.81 24.21 0.53
CA GLN A 84 36.50 22.93 0.44
C GLN A 84 35.96 21.96 1.51
N PHE A 85 35.20 20.97 1.08
CA PHE A 85 34.69 19.93 1.97
C PHE A 85 35.78 18.86 2.23
N PRO A 86 35.94 18.36 3.46
CA PRO A 86 36.81 17.23 3.74
C PRO A 86 36.26 15.95 3.11
N TYR A 87 37.15 15.05 2.70
CA TYR A 87 36.79 13.76 2.08
C TYR A 87 36.02 12.84 3.06
N THR A 88 36.22 13.04 4.36
CA THR A 88 35.60 12.24 5.41
C THR A 88 34.92 13.17 6.41
N VAL A 89 33.66 12.88 6.72
CA VAL A 89 32.86 13.58 7.74
C VAL A 89 32.64 12.63 8.91
N LYS A 90 32.68 13.14 10.15
CA LYS A 90 32.38 12.34 11.34
C LYS A 90 30.89 11.99 11.34
N VAL A 91 30.57 10.71 11.20
CA VAL A 91 29.21 10.19 11.36
C VAL A 91 29.04 9.76 12.81
N PHE A 92 28.10 10.40 13.51
CA PHE A 92 27.74 10.00 14.86
C PHE A 92 26.55 9.04 14.81
N PHE A 93 26.63 7.95 15.57
CA PHE A 93 25.52 7.03 15.71
C PHE A 93 24.39 7.70 16.50
N MET A 94 23.27 7.95 15.82
CA MET A 94 22.06 8.49 16.44
C MET A 94 20.96 7.44 16.39
N PRO A 95 20.77 6.64 17.45
CA PRO A 95 19.71 5.63 17.48
C PRO A 95 18.36 6.33 17.45
N LYS A 96 17.52 5.96 16.49
CA LYS A 96 16.17 6.47 16.38
C LYS A 96 15.31 5.79 17.44
N VAL A 97 14.70 6.57 18.33
CA VAL A 97 13.73 6.06 19.31
C VAL A 97 12.44 5.66 18.58
N PHE A 98 12.07 4.39 18.68
CA PHE A 98 10.82 3.87 18.12
C PHE A 98 9.86 3.50 19.26
N PRO A 99 8.55 3.83 19.14
CA PRO A 99 7.58 3.44 20.14
C PRO A 99 7.38 1.92 20.12
N THR A 100 7.58 1.28 21.28
CA THR A 100 7.17 -0.11 21.54
C THR A 100 5.80 -0.13 22.21
N LEU A 101 5.18 -1.30 22.34
CA LEU A 101 3.88 -1.45 23.00
C LEU A 101 3.84 -0.88 24.44
N LEU A 102 4.99 -0.79 25.11
CA LEU A 102 5.12 -0.31 26.49
C LEU A 102 5.66 1.12 26.61
N SER A 103 5.86 1.81 25.49
CA SER A 103 6.43 3.17 25.46
C SER A 103 5.62 4.19 26.26
N LEU A 104 4.29 4.02 26.34
CA LEU A 104 3.40 4.86 27.13
C LEU A 104 3.68 4.76 28.64
N ASP A 105 3.83 3.53 29.16
CA ASP A 105 4.03 3.28 30.58
C ASP A 105 5.43 3.66 31.05
N GLU A 106 6.43 3.49 30.19
CA GLU A 106 7.78 4.02 30.42
C GLU A 106 7.80 5.55 30.45
N THR A 107 7.08 6.20 29.54
CA THR A 107 6.97 7.67 29.51
C THR A 107 6.31 8.21 30.77
N LYS A 108 5.20 7.59 31.23
CA LYS A 108 4.52 7.96 32.48
C LYS A 108 5.44 7.80 33.69
N ARG A 109 6.15 6.66 33.79
CA ARG A 109 7.13 6.43 34.88
C ARG A 109 8.25 7.47 34.87
N LYS A 110 8.78 7.81 33.69
CA LYS A 110 9.84 8.81 33.58
C LYS A 110 9.36 10.21 33.95
N ALA A 111 8.16 10.60 33.52
CA ALA A 111 7.57 11.89 33.86
C ALA A 111 7.37 12.06 35.37
N LEU A 112 6.91 11.00 36.06
CA LEU A 112 6.78 11.00 37.52
C LEU A 112 8.14 11.10 38.24
N SER A 113 9.20 10.52 37.68
CA SER A 113 10.54 10.57 38.28
C SER A 113 11.26 11.92 38.14
N LEU A 114 10.73 12.82 37.30
CA LEU A 114 11.29 14.15 37.07
C LEU A 114 10.59 15.23 37.91
N ASN A 115 9.62 14.84 38.72
CA ASN A 115 8.85 15.69 39.63
C ASN A 115 9.12 15.30 41.09
#